data_AF-A0A956R3N3-F1
#
_entry.id   AF-A0A956R3N3-F1
#
_cell.length_a   1.000
_cell.length_b   1.000
_cell.length_c   1.000
_cell.angle_alpha   90.00
_cell.angle_beta   90.00
_cell.angle_gamma   90.00
#
_symmetry.space_group_name_H-M   'P 1'
#
loop_
_entity.id
_entity.type
_entity.pdbx_description
1 polymer ?
#
loop_
_entity_poly.entity_id
_entity_poly.type
_entity_poly.pdbx_seq_one_letter_code
_entity_poly.pdbx_strand_id
1 'polypeptide(L)'
;LVASRGEKQRHLLLIDDLVQLTELWRQRFGQKLDLGALVRRETPSARRHAKIREFAGYGEHPWLSLGIELELAELIVDLGPRLMRRCEDQLGSAVYAGMRFVQARVEHAALHRQSWDQQLEALLRDSPRHAEATAIIGCGAVDAMVDFLGECAAQGREVGEVRPAHAVIHVS
;
A
#
# COMPACT_ATOMS: atom_id res chain seq x y z
N LEU A 1 15.18 -9.13 11.54
CA LEU A 1 13.80 -9.01 12.04
C LEU A 1 13.00 -10.22 11.60
N VAL A 2 12.48 -11.04 12.53
CA VAL A 2 11.48 -12.05 12.20
C VAL A 2 10.21 -11.26 11.90
N ALA A 3 9.78 -11.20 10.62
CA ALA A 3 8.46 -10.70 10.28
C ALA A 3 7.45 -11.33 11.24
N SER A 4 6.74 -10.51 12.01
CA SER A 4 5.79 -11.01 12.99
C SER A 4 4.78 -11.92 12.27
N ARG A 5 4.17 -12.88 12.98
CA ARG A 5 3.18 -13.80 12.38
C ARG A 5 2.11 -13.04 11.58
N GLY A 6 1.70 -11.87 12.06
CA GLY A 6 0.73 -11.00 11.39
C GLY A 6 1.26 -10.35 10.09
N GLU A 7 2.55 -10.01 10.03
CA GLU A 7 3.16 -9.44 8.82
C GLU A 7 3.28 -10.49 7.70
N LYS A 8 3.70 -11.72 8.04
CA LYS A 8 3.72 -12.83 7.07
C LYS A 8 2.33 -13.13 6.53
N GLN A 9 1.32 -13.15 7.40
CA GLN A 9 -0.06 -13.36 6.99
C GLN A 9 -0.56 -12.27 6.03
N ARG A 10 -0.24 -10.99 6.29
CA ARG A 10 -0.59 -9.89 5.39
C ARG A 10 0.14 -9.98 4.05
N HIS A 11 1.39 -10.44 4.03
CA HIS A 11 2.10 -10.66 2.77
C HIS A 11 1.40 -11.70 1.89
N LEU A 12 0.86 -12.76 2.48
CA LEU A 12 0.06 -13.74 1.73
C LEU A 12 -1.23 -13.12 1.17
N LEU A 13 -1.89 -12.23 1.92
CA LEU A 13 -3.05 -11.49 1.40
C LEU A 13 -2.69 -10.64 0.18
N LEU A 14 -1.51 -10.01 0.18
CA LEU A 14 -1.05 -9.22 -0.97
C LEU A 14 -0.90 -10.07 -2.24
N ILE A 15 -0.36 -11.29 -2.11
CA ILE A 15 -0.20 -12.22 -3.22
C ILE A 15 -1.56 -12.70 -3.72
N ASP A 16 -2.44 -13.13 -2.82
CA ASP A 16 -3.79 -13.56 -3.16
C ASP A 16 -4.56 -12.45 -3.86
N ASP A 17 -4.53 -11.23 -3.31
CA ASP A 17 -5.20 -10.07 -3.89
C ASP A 17 -4.73 -9.78 -5.32
N LEU A 18 -3.42 -9.83 -5.56
CA LEU A 18 -2.85 -9.61 -6.88
C LEU A 18 -3.35 -10.65 -7.90
N VAL A 19 -3.45 -11.91 -7.50
CA VAL A 19 -4.01 -12.99 -8.33
C VAL A 19 -5.49 -12.72 -8.63
N GLN A 20 -6.29 -12.39 -7.62
CA GLN A 20 -7.72 -12.12 -7.78
C GLN A 20 -8.00 -10.90 -8.67
N LEU A 21 -7.26 -9.79 -8.47
CA LEU A 21 -7.39 -8.59 -9.28
C LEU A 21 -7.01 -8.83 -10.75
N THR A 22 -6.01 -9.67 -11.00
CA THR A 22 -5.59 -10.03 -12.36
C THR A 22 -6.61 -10.93 -13.05
N GLU A 23 -7.25 -11.83 -12.30
CA GLU A 23 -8.35 -12.64 -12.82
C GLU A 23 -9.56 -11.77 -13.18
N LEU A 24 -9.93 -10.83 -12.30
CA LEU A 24 -10.98 -9.86 -12.57
C LEU A 24 -10.68 -9.02 -13.82
N TRP A 25 -9.44 -8.54 -13.97
CA TRP A 25 -8.99 -7.84 -15.16
C TRP A 25 -9.17 -8.70 -16.42
N ARG A 26 -8.71 -9.96 -16.37
CA ARG A 26 -8.83 -10.90 -17.49
C ARG A 26 -10.29 -11.13 -17.90
N GLN A 27 -11.17 -11.34 -16.93
CA GLN A 27 -12.60 -11.54 -17.18
C GLN A 27 -13.25 -10.30 -17.81
N ARG A 28 -12.83 -9.10 -17.38
CA ARG A 28 -13.41 -7.85 -17.86
C ARG A 28 -12.93 -7.44 -19.24
N PHE A 29 -11.65 -7.64 -19.53
CA PHE A 29 -10.98 -7.08 -20.72
C PHE A 29 -10.43 -8.14 -21.70
N GLY A 30 -10.52 -9.44 -21.35
CA GLY A 30 -10.00 -10.53 -22.19
C GLY A 30 -8.48 -10.59 -22.30
N GLN A 31 -7.76 -9.71 -21.59
CA GLN A 31 -6.30 -9.61 -21.64
C GLN A 31 -5.67 -10.22 -20.41
N LYS A 32 -4.56 -10.95 -20.61
CA LYS A 32 -3.77 -11.49 -19.51
C LYS A 32 -2.65 -10.52 -19.14
N LEU A 33 -2.61 -10.10 -17.88
CA LEU A 33 -1.45 -9.37 -17.34
C LEU A 33 -0.31 -10.35 -17.05
N ASP A 34 0.93 -9.95 -17.36
CA ASP A 34 2.12 -10.65 -16.88
C ASP A 34 2.41 -10.25 -15.43
N LEU A 35 1.91 -11.06 -14.50
CA LEU A 35 2.12 -10.90 -13.06
C LEU A 35 3.61 -10.86 -12.69
N GLY A 36 4.44 -11.68 -13.33
CA GLY A 36 5.87 -11.71 -13.05
C GLY A 36 6.54 -10.41 -13.45
N ALA A 37 6.16 -9.85 -14.60
CA ALA A 37 6.64 -8.54 -15.03
C ALA A 37 6.15 -7.42 -14.11
N LEU A 38 4.89 -7.48 -13.64
CA LEU A 38 4.33 -6.50 -12.72
C LEU A 38 5.07 -6.49 -11.37
N VAL A 39 5.30 -7.66 -10.78
CA VAL A 39 6.00 -7.79 -9.49
C VAL A 39 7.47 -7.39 -9.58
N ARG A 40 8.14 -7.68 -10.70
CA ARG A 40 9.54 -7.30 -10.91
C ARG A 40 9.70 -5.82 -11.30
N ARG A 41 8.62 -5.12 -11.61
CA ARG A 41 8.67 -3.71 -12.01
C ARG A 41 8.91 -2.86 -10.77
N GLU A 42 10.16 -2.47 -10.62
CA GLU A 42 10.58 -1.61 -9.53
C GLU A 42 10.44 -0.14 -9.93
N THR A 43 9.86 0.67 -9.04
CA THR A 43 9.75 2.11 -9.25
C THR A 43 10.69 2.89 -8.32
N PRO A 44 11.10 4.12 -8.69
CA PRO A 44 11.94 4.96 -7.84
C PRO A 44 11.35 5.17 -6.43
N SER A 45 10.04 5.42 -6.34
CA SER A 45 9.35 5.63 -5.06
C SER A 45 9.31 4.35 -4.20
N ALA A 46 9.08 3.17 -4.80
CA ALA A 46 9.09 1.89 -4.10
C ALA A 46 10.46 1.60 -3.49
N ARG A 47 11.55 1.85 -4.23
CA ARG A 47 12.92 1.78 -3.70
C ARG A 47 13.15 2.73 -2.55
N ARG A 48 12.68 3.98 -2.68
CA ARG A 48 12.82 4.99 -1.63
C ARG A 48 12.12 4.55 -0.35
N HIS A 49 10.88 4.06 -0.47
CA HIS A 49 10.11 3.55 0.65
C HIS A 49 10.80 2.34 1.31
N ALA A 50 11.32 1.40 0.51
CA ALA A 50 12.06 0.23 1.02
C ALA A 50 13.31 0.66 1.82
N LYS A 51 14.10 1.60 1.31
CA LYS A 51 15.28 2.13 2.01
C LYS A 51 14.93 2.80 3.34
N ILE A 52 13.85 3.58 3.38
CA ILE A 52 13.36 4.20 4.62
C ILE A 52 12.97 3.13 5.64
N ARG A 53 12.24 2.10 5.20
CA ARG A 53 11.84 0.95 6.04
C ARG A 53 13.04 0.16 6.55
N GLU A 54 14.03 -0.10 5.70
CA GLU A 54 15.26 -0.78 6.07
C GLU A 54 16.06 0.02 7.09
N PHE A 55 16.24 1.32 6.87
CA PHE A 55 16.94 2.21 7.79
C PHE A 55 16.30 2.25 9.18
N ALA A 56 14.97 2.31 9.24
CA ALA A 56 14.25 2.31 10.52
C ALA A 56 14.12 0.92 11.17
N GLY A 57 14.18 -0.16 10.38
CA GLY A 57 14.07 -1.54 10.87
C GLY A 57 15.40 -2.16 11.28
N TYR A 58 16.50 -1.72 10.68
CA TYR A 58 17.85 -2.23 10.93
C TYR A 58 18.78 -1.07 11.28
N GLY A 59 19.10 -0.92 12.56
CA GLY A 59 20.07 0.10 12.97
C GLY A 59 19.99 0.46 14.44
N GLU A 60 20.74 1.51 14.80
CA GLU A 60 20.82 2.07 16.16
C GLU A 60 19.57 2.87 16.56
N HIS A 61 18.59 3.00 15.66
CA HIS A 61 17.43 3.89 15.81
C HIS A 61 16.08 3.18 15.56
N PRO A 62 15.77 2.07 16.25
CA PRO A 62 14.53 1.30 16.03
C PRO A 62 13.25 2.10 16.32
N TRP A 63 13.35 3.17 17.12
CA TRP A 63 12.24 4.08 17.43
C TRP A 63 11.75 4.87 16.21
N LEU A 64 12.56 5.02 15.15
CA LEU A 64 12.14 5.67 13.90
C LEU A 64 10.96 4.94 13.24
N SER A 65 10.83 3.64 13.47
CA SER A 65 9.71 2.86 12.95
C SER A 65 8.34 3.32 13.48
N LEU A 66 8.28 3.95 14.68
CA LEU A 66 7.04 4.49 15.23
C LEU A 66 6.49 5.63 14.36
N GLY A 67 7.34 6.55 13.92
CA GLY A 67 6.94 7.63 13.03
C GLY A 67 6.41 7.11 11.70
N ILE A 68 7.06 6.09 11.14
CA ILE A 68 6.61 5.42 9.91
C ILE A 68 5.24 4.77 10.08
N GLU A 69 5.02 4.01 11.16
CA GLU A 69 3.73 3.32 11.37
C GLU A 69 2.59 4.29 11.65
N LEU A 70 2.82 5.35 12.43
CA LEU A 70 1.82 6.38 12.70
C LEU A 70 1.39 7.12 11.43
N GLU A 71 2.35 7.63 10.66
CA GLU A 71 2.06 8.39 9.45
C GLU A 71 1.37 7.52 8.37
N LEU A 72 1.82 6.27 8.20
CA LEU A 72 1.17 5.34 7.27
C LEU A 72 -0.18 4.83 7.78
N ALA A 73 -0.39 4.77 9.10
CA ALA A 73 -1.69 4.47 9.71
C ALA A 73 -2.70 5.58 9.40
N GLU A 74 -2.31 6.85 9.55
CA GLU A 74 -3.15 7.99 9.15
C GLU A 74 -3.55 7.90 7.70
N LEU A 75 -2.56 7.72 6.82
CA LEU A 75 -2.79 7.63 5.39
C LEU A 75 -3.78 6.51 5.06
N ILE A 76 -3.57 5.30 5.58
CA ILE A 76 -4.40 4.15 5.18
C ILE A 76 -5.79 4.19 5.79
N VAL A 77 -5.96 4.72 7.00
CA VAL A 77 -7.29 4.86 7.63
C VAL A 77 -8.15 5.86 6.85
N ASP A 78 -7.57 6.92 6.30
CA ASP A 78 -8.30 7.87 5.46
C ASP A 78 -8.48 7.36 4.02
N LEU A 79 -7.38 6.95 3.38
CA LEU A 79 -7.36 6.60 1.96
C LEU A 79 -7.95 5.23 1.66
N GLY A 80 -7.71 4.23 2.52
CA GLY A 80 -8.06 2.83 2.29
C GLY A 80 -9.55 2.62 2.00
N PRO A 81 -10.47 3.07 2.89
CA PRO A 81 -11.91 2.94 2.66
C PRO A 81 -12.40 3.68 1.40
N ARG A 82 -11.81 4.84 1.10
CA ARG A 82 -12.13 5.62 -0.11
C ARG A 82 -11.69 4.90 -1.37
N LEU A 83 -10.47 4.35 -1.38
CA LEU A 83 -9.94 3.54 -2.48
C LEU A 83 -10.83 2.33 -2.75
N MET A 84 -11.15 1.56 -1.70
CA MET A 84 -12.00 0.38 -1.81
C MET A 84 -13.37 0.71 -2.39
N ARG A 85 -14.03 1.76 -1.89
CA ARG A 85 -15.34 2.21 -2.41
C ARG A 85 -15.23 2.64 -3.87
N ARG A 86 -14.21 3.41 -4.24
CA ARG A 86 -14.02 3.84 -5.63
C ARG A 86 -13.80 2.68 -6.59
N CYS A 87 -13.08 1.66 -6.16
CA CYS A 87 -12.90 0.48 -6.97
C CYS A 87 -14.20 -0.36 -7.06
N GLU A 88 -15.00 -0.45 -6.00
CA GLU A 88 -16.32 -1.07 -6.06
C GLU A 88 -17.22 -0.33 -7.06
N ASP A 89 -17.27 1.00 -7.00
CA ASP A 89 -18.08 1.83 -7.92
C ASP A 89 -17.73 1.56 -9.39
N GLN A 90 -16.46 1.25 -9.70
CA GLN A 90 -15.96 1.08 -11.07
C GLN A 90 -15.95 -0.37 -11.55
N LEU A 91 -15.67 -1.32 -10.67
CA LEU A 91 -15.41 -2.72 -11.01
C LEU A 91 -16.49 -3.68 -10.47
N GLY A 92 -17.42 -3.17 -9.68
CA GLY A 92 -18.46 -3.95 -8.99
C GLY A 92 -17.94 -4.64 -7.74
N SER A 93 -18.87 -5.21 -6.96
CA SER A 93 -18.60 -5.82 -5.65
C SER A 93 -17.64 -7.01 -5.68
N ALA A 94 -17.45 -7.66 -6.83
CA ALA A 94 -16.49 -8.74 -7.01
C ALA A 94 -15.04 -8.30 -6.72
N VAL A 95 -14.73 -7.00 -6.83
CA VAL A 95 -13.39 -6.46 -6.58
C VAL A 95 -12.92 -6.65 -5.12
N TYR A 96 -13.84 -6.78 -4.17
CA TYR A 96 -13.48 -6.95 -2.75
C TYR A 96 -12.70 -8.22 -2.47
N ALA A 97 -12.85 -9.26 -3.31
CA ALA A 97 -12.06 -10.48 -3.20
C ALA A 97 -10.54 -10.22 -3.37
N GLY A 98 -10.18 -9.12 -4.05
CA GLY A 98 -8.80 -8.69 -4.28
C GLY A 98 -8.38 -7.44 -3.49
N MET A 99 -9.04 -7.13 -2.37
CA MET A 99 -8.71 -5.96 -1.53
C MET A 99 -8.45 -6.30 -0.06
N ARG A 100 -8.23 -7.58 0.24
CA ARG A 100 -8.11 -8.07 1.62
C ARG A 100 -6.87 -7.53 2.31
N PHE A 101 -5.80 -7.27 1.58
CA PHE A 101 -4.59 -6.62 2.07
C PHE A 101 -4.88 -5.18 2.51
N VAL A 102 -5.54 -4.39 1.67
CA VAL A 102 -5.91 -3.00 2.00
C VAL A 102 -6.82 -2.98 3.23
N GLN A 103 -7.84 -3.84 3.24
CA GLN A 103 -8.71 -4.00 4.41
C GLN A 103 -7.92 -4.36 5.67
N ALA A 104 -7.05 -5.37 5.61
CA ALA A 104 -6.23 -5.79 6.74
C ALA A 104 -5.26 -4.69 7.21
N ARG A 105 -4.81 -3.80 6.32
CA ARG A 105 -3.99 -2.63 6.69
C ARG A 105 -4.80 -1.56 7.41
N VAL A 106 -6.01 -1.26 6.96
CA VAL A 106 -6.94 -0.35 7.65
C VAL A 106 -7.25 -0.88 9.05
N GLU A 107 -7.63 -2.15 9.16
CA GLU A 107 -7.96 -2.79 10.44
C GLU A 107 -6.74 -2.80 11.37
N HIS A 108 -5.56 -3.16 10.86
CA HIS A 108 -4.34 -3.15 11.66
C HIS A 108 -3.99 -1.76 12.17
N ALA A 109 -4.08 -0.73 11.32
CA ALA A 109 -3.86 0.66 11.71
C ALA A 109 -4.84 1.11 12.79
N ALA A 110 -6.15 0.87 12.60
CA ALA A 110 -7.17 1.20 13.58
C ALA A 110 -6.96 0.51 14.94
N LEU A 111 -6.49 -0.74 14.94
CA LEU A 111 -6.23 -1.51 16.15
C LEU A 111 -4.98 -1.07 16.91
N HIS A 112 -3.93 -0.60 16.21
CA HIS A 112 -2.61 -0.39 16.82
C HIS A 112 -2.24 1.08 17.02
N ARG A 113 -2.94 2.01 16.35
CA ARG A 113 -2.64 3.45 16.39
C ARG A 113 -2.49 3.99 17.82
N GLN A 114 -3.47 3.74 18.69
CA GLN A 114 -3.41 4.20 20.07
C GLN A 114 -2.17 3.67 20.81
N SER A 115 -1.77 2.43 20.55
CA SER A 115 -0.58 1.85 21.16
C SER A 115 0.71 2.51 20.64
N TRP A 116 0.77 2.85 19.35
CA TRP A 116 1.90 3.58 18.78
C TRP A 116 1.97 5.01 19.28
N ASP A 117 0.84 5.70 19.42
CA ASP A 117 0.77 7.05 19.99
C ASP A 117 1.34 7.06 21.42
N GLN A 118 0.91 6.12 22.27
CA GLN A 118 1.42 5.97 23.64
C GLN A 118 2.93 5.67 23.68
N GLN A 119 3.42 4.84 22.76
CA GLN A 119 4.85 4.54 22.65
C GLN A 119 5.66 5.77 22.21
N LEU A 120 5.14 6.56 21.28
CA LEU A 120 5.75 7.82 20.86
C LEU A 120 5.76 8.83 22.02
N GLU A 121 4.65 9.01 22.72
CA GLU A 121 4.59 9.89 23.89
C GLU A 121 5.60 9.50 24.97
N ALA A 122 5.73 8.21 25.27
CA ALA A 122 6.71 7.70 26.22
C ALA A 122 8.15 7.99 25.74
N LEU A 123 8.45 7.71 24.47
CA LEU A 123 9.75 8.01 23.87
C LEU A 123 10.12 9.50 23.97
N LEU A 124 9.18 10.39 23.64
CA LEU A 124 9.44 11.83 23.62
C LEU A 124 9.49 12.44 25.01
N ARG A 125 8.81 11.84 25.99
CA ARG A 125 8.96 12.21 27.40
C ARG A 125 10.37 11.93 27.90
N ASP A 126 10.92 10.77 27.56
CA ASP A 126 12.24 10.33 28.01
C ASP A 126 13.37 10.95 27.18
N SER A 127 13.12 11.26 25.91
CA SER A 127 14.12 11.81 25.00
C SER A 127 13.49 12.71 23.92
N PRO A 128 13.16 13.98 24.26
CA PRO A 128 12.53 14.92 23.33
C PRO A 128 13.32 15.15 22.03
N ARG A 129 14.65 14.99 22.08
CA ARG A 129 15.55 15.13 20.91
C ARG A 129 15.21 14.22 19.73
N HIS A 130 14.45 13.14 19.95
CA HIS A 130 14.05 12.21 18.88
C HIS A 130 12.82 12.68 18.10
N ALA A 131 12.12 13.73 18.54
CA ALA A 131 10.88 14.20 17.93
C ALA A 131 11.04 14.53 16.45
N GLU A 132 12.01 15.38 16.11
CA GLU A 132 12.24 15.85 14.74
C GLU A 132 12.58 14.69 13.79
N ALA A 133 13.54 13.85 14.18
CA ALA A 133 13.94 12.71 13.36
C ALA A 133 12.79 11.69 13.16
N THR A 134 11.93 11.50 14.17
CA THR A 134 10.75 10.63 14.06
C THR A 134 9.72 11.20 13.08
N ALA A 135 9.49 12.51 13.12
CA ALA A 135 8.59 13.17 12.18
C ALA A 135 9.13 13.11 10.74
N ILE A 136 10.42 13.45 10.55
CA ILE A 136 11.07 13.43 9.23
C ILE A 136 10.97 12.06 8.56
N ILE A 137 11.28 10.98 9.30
CA ILE A 137 11.25 9.64 8.71
C ILE A 137 9.82 9.20 8.38
N GLY A 138 8.85 9.58 9.21
CA GLY A 138 7.42 9.30 9.00
C GLY A 138 6.89 10.02 7.75
N CYS A 139 7.12 11.32 7.65
CA CYS A 139 6.75 12.11 6.46
C CYS A 139 7.41 11.55 5.19
N GLY A 140 8.70 11.21 5.24
CA GLY A 140 9.40 10.62 4.12
C GLY A 140 8.80 9.28 3.66
N ALA A 141 8.27 8.48 4.58
CA ALA A 141 7.57 7.24 4.25
C ALA A 141 6.22 7.51 3.54
N VAL A 142 5.45 8.49 4.02
CA VAL A 142 4.19 8.90 3.37
C VAL A 142 4.46 9.48 1.99
N ASP A 143 5.44 10.37 1.84
CA ASP A 143 5.81 10.93 0.53
C ASP A 143 6.17 9.82 -0.45
N ALA A 144 6.97 8.83 -0.02
CA ALA A 144 7.31 7.67 -0.85
C ALA A 144 6.09 6.82 -1.23
N MET A 145 5.12 6.67 -0.33
CA MET A 145 3.88 5.95 -0.61
C MET A 145 2.98 6.73 -1.60
N VAL A 146 2.84 8.04 -1.43
CA VAL A 146 2.03 8.88 -2.31
C VAL A 146 2.63 8.93 -3.72
N ASP A 147 3.95 9.12 -3.82
CA ASP A 147 4.65 9.05 -5.11
C ASP A 147 4.47 7.68 -5.78
N PHE A 148 4.53 6.58 -5.00
CA PHE A 148 4.29 5.23 -5.51
C PHE A 148 2.88 5.06 -6.06
N LEU A 149 1.86 5.51 -5.33
CA LEU A 149 0.48 5.49 -5.82
C LEU A 149 0.32 6.33 -7.10
N GLY A 150 1.00 7.48 -7.18
CA GLY A 150 1.04 8.32 -8.36
C GLY A 150 1.65 7.62 -9.58
N GLU A 151 2.79 6.95 -9.39
CA GLU A 151 3.46 6.15 -10.44
C GLU A 151 2.58 4.97 -10.88
N CYS A 152 1.94 4.26 -9.96
CA CYS A 152 0.97 3.20 -10.28
C CYS A 152 -0.21 3.74 -11.10
N ALA A 153 -0.76 4.90 -10.72
CA ALA A 153 -1.88 5.51 -11.44
C ALA A 153 -1.46 5.98 -12.85
N ALA A 154 -0.26 6.53 -13.01
CA ALA A 154 0.28 6.91 -14.31
C ALA A 154 0.45 5.71 -15.23
N GLN A 155 1.07 4.64 -14.73
CA GLN A 155 1.24 3.40 -15.49
C GLN A 155 -0.10 2.73 -15.81
N GLY A 156 -1.05 2.76 -14.88
CA GLY A 156 -2.41 2.24 -15.10
C GLY A 156 -3.14 2.97 -16.23
N ARG A 157 -2.94 4.29 -16.39
CA ARG A 157 -3.48 5.05 -17.52
C ARG A 157 -2.86 4.61 -18.84
N GLU A 158 -1.55 4.41 -18.90
CA GLU A 158 -0.89 3.90 -20.11
C GLU A 158 -1.45 2.54 -20.54
N VAL A 159 -1.68 1.63 -19.57
CA VAL A 159 -2.30 0.32 -19.84
C VAL A 159 -3.75 0.48 -20.30
N GLY A 160 -4.52 1.42 -19.73
CA GLY A 160 -5.91 1.67 -20.11
C GLY A 160 -6.10 2.42 -21.44
N GLU A 161 -5.13 3.24 -21.85
CA GLU A 161 -5.14 3.98 -23.12
C GLU A 161 -4.80 3.09 -24.32
N VAL A 162 -4.14 1.94 -24.11
CA VAL A 162 -4.08 0.85 -25.09
C VAL A 162 -5.47 0.24 -25.23
N ARG A 163 -6.34 0.92 -26.00
CA ARG A 163 -7.67 0.45 -26.36
C ARG A 163 -7.61 -1.01 -26.82
N PRO A 164 -8.53 -1.90 -26.38
CA PRO A 164 -8.73 -3.15 -27.08
C PRO A 164 -9.22 -2.82 -28.49
N ALA A 165 -8.43 -3.20 -29.50
CA ALA A 165 -8.98 -3.46 -30.82
C ALA A 165 -10.12 -4.48 -30.62
N HIS A 166 -11.30 -4.16 -31.15
CA HIS A 166 -12.54 -4.96 -31.10
C HIS A 166 -13.47 -4.72 -29.90
N ALA A 167 -14.15 -3.57 -29.92
CA ALA A 167 -15.57 -3.53 -29.57
C ALA A 167 -16.35 -3.02 -30.80
N VAL A 168 -16.47 -3.87 -31.83
CA VAL A 168 -17.51 -3.69 -32.84
C VAL A 168 -18.80 -4.19 -32.19
N ILE A 169 -19.55 -3.29 -31.56
CA ILE A 169 -20.94 -3.54 -31.25
C ILE A 169 -21.70 -3.37 -32.57
N HIS A 170 -21.92 -4.47 -33.28
CA HIS A 170 -22.96 -4.50 -34.30
C HIS A 170 -24.30 -4.44 -33.57
N VAL A 171 -24.94 -3.27 -33.62
CA VAL A 171 -26.37 -3.15 -33.35
C VAL A 171 -27.07 -3.57 -34.65
N SER A 172 -27.79 -4.69 -34.61
CA SER A 172 -28.82 -5.06 -35.58
C SER A 172 -30.19 -4.87 -34.93
#